data_AF-A0A1Y4UDQ6-F1
#
_entry.id   AF-A0A1Y4UDQ6-F1
#
_cell.length_a   1.000
_cell.length_b   1.000
_cell.length_c   1.000
_cell.angle_alpha   90.00
_cell.angle_beta   90.00
_cell.angle_gamma   90.00
#
_symmetry.space_group_name_H-M   'P 1'
#
loop_
_entity.id
_entity.type
_entity.pdbx_description
1 polymer ?
#
loop_
_entity_poly.entity_id
_entity_poly.type
_entity_poly.pdbx_seq_one_letter_code
_entity_poly.pdbx_strand_id
1 'polypeptide(L)'
;MMKRILSAVLLTALLSTQAMAFTFEQVPVEDLFAPEVIEQERVSDWAKEEVDIASSLGLVPPLTDQPAFTGSITREQFAELIVNLVEKALDKEIEAAPSDTFTDTSNTAVLKAYEAGIITGVGGDKFAPKTTTNREQIATMIYRAVQYLAEQTGKDLTPNPGSIDLFTDKAGISGWAAEAVGKLAANDIMKGSSSTTASPQAACTVEQSILLIYRVYQKI
;
A
#
# COMPACT_ATOMS: atom_id res chain seq x y z
N MET A 1 14.16 -7.79 -26.23
CA MET A 1 13.31 -8.90 -25.77
C MET A 1 13.80 -9.33 -24.40
N MET A 2 13.12 -8.87 -23.35
CA MET A 2 13.58 -8.89 -21.96
C MET A 2 13.88 -10.31 -21.46
N LYS A 3 15.16 -10.55 -21.14
CA LYS A 3 15.65 -11.63 -20.28
C LYS A 3 15.57 -11.15 -18.83
N ARG A 4 14.53 -11.53 -18.09
CA ARG A 4 14.51 -11.44 -16.61
C ARG A 4 13.58 -12.50 -16.01
N ILE A 5 13.96 -13.77 -16.15
CA ILE A 5 13.58 -14.83 -15.18
C ILE A 5 14.81 -15.72 -15.06
N LEU A 6 15.71 -15.40 -14.13
CA LEU A 6 16.78 -16.31 -13.74
C LEU A 6 17.22 -15.98 -12.31
N SER A 7 16.79 -16.82 -11.37
CA SER A 7 17.48 -17.25 -10.14
C SER A 7 16.43 -17.97 -9.28
N ALA A 8 16.61 -19.18 -8.75
CA ALA A 8 17.84 -19.93 -8.54
C ALA A 8 17.55 -21.44 -8.50
N VAL A 9 18.40 -22.21 -9.19
CA VAL A 9 18.59 -23.64 -8.97
C VAL A 9 20.09 -23.87 -8.71
N LEU A 10 20.37 -24.31 -7.48
CA LEU A 10 21.50 -25.15 -7.04
C LEU A 10 22.93 -24.57 -7.05
N LEU A 11 23.49 -24.33 -5.85
CA LEU A 11 24.88 -24.71 -5.54
C LEU A 11 25.07 -25.02 -4.05
N THR A 12 25.68 -26.16 -3.77
CA THR A 12 25.87 -26.84 -2.48
C THR A 12 26.84 -26.15 -1.51
N ALA A 13 26.47 -26.10 -0.23
CA ALA A 13 27.42 -26.07 0.88
C ALA A 13 26.88 -26.91 2.05
N LEU A 14 27.54 -28.03 2.36
CA LEU A 14 27.36 -28.79 3.60
C LEU A 14 27.85 -27.93 4.77
N LEU A 15 27.01 -27.69 5.78
CA LEU A 15 27.41 -27.69 7.20
C LEU A 15 26.16 -27.73 8.09
N SER A 16 26.30 -28.53 9.14
CA SER A 16 25.30 -29.00 10.09
C SER A 16 24.54 -27.92 10.83
N THR A 17 23.20 -27.94 10.77
CA THR A 17 22.26 -27.59 11.86
C THR A 17 20.84 -27.96 11.42
N GLN A 18 19.99 -28.40 12.34
CA GLN A 18 18.64 -28.95 12.12
C GLN A 18 17.89 -28.34 10.92
N ALA A 19 17.65 -29.17 9.90
CA ALA A 19 16.79 -28.80 8.78
C ALA A 19 15.34 -28.75 9.27
N MET A 20 14.80 -27.53 9.45
CA MET A 20 13.37 -27.30 9.30
C MET A 20 13.01 -27.77 7.89
N ALA A 21 12.25 -28.86 7.78
CA ALA A 21 11.71 -29.31 6.52
C ALA A 21 10.70 -28.27 6.02
N PHE A 22 11.17 -27.29 5.25
CA PHE A 22 10.29 -26.49 4.41
C PHE A 22 9.79 -27.42 3.31
N THR A 23 8.60 -27.98 3.50
CA THR A 23 7.88 -28.67 2.44
C THR A 23 7.52 -27.62 1.40
N PHE A 24 8.29 -27.56 0.32
CA PHE A 24 7.97 -26.70 -0.82
C PHE A 24 6.84 -27.39 -1.58
N GLU A 25 5.61 -26.96 -1.35
CA GLU A 25 4.45 -27.45 -2.08
C GLU A 25 4.64 -27.08 -3.55
N GLN A 26 4.88 -28.08 -4.39
CA GLN A 26 5.08 -27.87 -5.83
C GLN A 26 3.72 -27.55 -6.43
N VAL A 27 3.47 -26.27 -6.74
CA VAL A 27 2.30 -25.87 -7.52
C VAL A 27 2.50 -26.41 -8.94
N PRO A 28 1.58 -27.24 -9.47
CA PRO A 28 1.63 -27.73 -10.84
C PRO A 28 1.77 -26.57 -11.82
N VAL A 29 2.59 -26.72 -12.86
CA VAL A 29 2.82 -25.66 -13.84
C VAL A 29 1.53 -25.31 -14.59
N GLU A 30 0.61 -26.27 -14.69
CA GLU A 30 -0.73 -26.11 -15.25
C GLU A 30 -1.60 -25.14 -14.44
N ASP A 31 -1.40 -25.09 -13.12
CA ASP A 31 -2.16 -24.22 -12.22
C ASP A 31 -1.62 -22.77 -12.25
N LEU A 32 -0.35 -22.56 -12.64
CA LEU A 32 0.21 -21.22 -12.87
C LEU A 32 -0.43 -20.49 -14.05
N PHE A 33 -1.03 -21.22 -15.01
CA PHE A 33 -1.72 -20.65 -16.16
C PHE A 33 -3.24 -20.73 -16.02
N ALA A 34 -3.75 -20.99 -14.81
CA ALA A 34 -5.18 -20.93 -14.55
C ALA A 34 -5.71 -19.53 -14.89
N PRO A 35 -6.86 -19.41 -15.59
CA PRO A 35 -7.42 -18.11 -15.96
C PRO A 35 -7.62 -17.15 -14.78
N GLU A 36 -7.91 -17.69 -13.60
CA GLU A 36 -8.04 -16.91 -12.37
C GLU A 36 -6.71 -16.28 -11.93
N VAL A 37 -5.60 -17.01 -11.99
CA VAL A 37 -4.25 -16.50 -11.68
C VAL A 37 -3.85 -15.43 -12.69
N ILE A 38 -4.13 -15.65 -13.98
CA ILE A 38 -3.83 -14.70 -15.05
C ILE A 38 -4.59 -13.38 -14.85
N GLU A 39 -5.87 -13.42 -14.45
CA GLU A 39 -6.66 -12.21 -14.18
C GLU A 39 -6.23 -11.50 -12.88
N GLN A 40 -5.78 -12.23 -11.86
CA GLN A 40 -5.26 -11.62 -10.63
C GLN A 40 -3.97 -10.83 -10.87
N GLU A 41 -3.05 -11.39 -11.67
CA GLU A 41 -1.77 -10.75 -11.99
C GLU A 41 -1.88 -9.68 -13.09
N ARG A 42 -3.05 -9.52 -13.72
CA ARG A 42 -3.23 -8.57 -14.81
C ARG A 42 -3.25 -7.12 -14.29
N VAL A 43 -2.16 -6.41 -14.57
CA VAL A 43 -2.07 -4.95 -14.38
C VAL A 43 -2.57 -4.24 -15.62
N SER A 44 -3.34 -3.16 -15.46
CA SER A 44 -3.77 -2.32 -16.57
C SER A 44 -2.58 -1.67 -17.28
N ASP A 45 -2.63 -1.52 -18.61
CA ASP A 45 -1.52 -0.96 -19.40
C ASP A 45 -1.04 0.41 -18.90
N TRP A 46 -1.97 1.26 -18.44
CA TRP A 46 -1.67 2.60 -17.92
C TRP A 46 -0.96 2.58 -16.56
N ALA A 47 -1.11 1.51 -15.77
CA ALA A 47 -0.50 1.34 -14.46
C ALA A 47 0.79 0.54 -14.52
N LYS A 48 0.97 -0.27 -15.57
CA LYS A 48 2.00 -1.29 -15.70
C LYS A 48 3.41 -0.77 -15.41
N GLU A 49 3.79 0.35 -15.99
CA GLU A 49 5.14 0.90 -15.82
C GLU A 49 5.43 1.24 -14.33
N GLU A 50 4.54 1.98 -13.68
CA GLU A 50 4.73 2.37 -12.28
C GLU A 50 4.62 1.16 -11.33
N VAL A 51 3.74 0.19 -11.61
CA VAL A 51 3.64 -1.06 -10.83
C VAL A 51 4.90 -1.90 -10.96
N ASP A 52 5.43 -2.08 -12.18
CA ASP A 52 6.65 -2.86 -12.42
C ASP A 52 7.85 -2.24 -11.68
N ILE A 53 7.96 -0.90 -11.70
CA ILE A 53 9.00 -0.18 -10.95
C ILE A 53 8.80 -0.36 -9.44
N ALA A 54 7.59 -0.13 -8.92
CA ALA A 54 7.29 -0.26 -7.50
C ALA A 54 7.63 -1.67 -6.97
N SER A 55 7.24 -2.71 -7.71
CA SER A 55 7.58 -4.10 -7.42
C SER A 55 9.09 -4.34 -7.44
N SER A 56 9.81 -3.78 -8.41
CA SER A 56 11.28 -3.91 -8.48
C SER A 56 12.04 -3.23 -7.32
N LEU A 57 11.43 -2.21 -6.70
CA LEU A 57 11.92 -1.54 -5.50
C LEU A 57 11.50 -2.27 -4.20
N GLY A 58 10.68 -3.31 -4.34
CA GLY A 58 10.09 -4.07 -3.23
C GLY A 58 8.95 -3.34 -2.51
N LEU A 59 8.37 -2.29 -3.10
CA LEU A 59 7.31 -1.49 -2.47
C LEU A 59 5.97 -2.24 -2.36
N VAL A 60 5.81 -3.36 -3.07
CA VAL A 60 4.61 -4.19 -3.04
C VAL A 60 4.92 -5.46 -2.22
N PRO A 61 4.51 -5.51 -0.93
CA PRO A 61 4.63 -6.73 -0.15
C PRO A 61 3.58 -7.76 -0.59
N PRO A 62 3.67 -9.03 -0.15
CA PRO A 62 2.56 -9.96 -0.27
C PRO A 62 1.33 -9.37 0.42
N LEU A 63 0.23 -9.24 -0.32
CA LEU A 63 -1.02 -8.71 0.21
C LEU A 63 -1.95 -9.84 0.66
N THR A 64 -2.67 -9.60 1.76
CA THR A 64 -3.68 -10.54 2.26
C THR A 64 -4.71 -10.84 1.17
N ASP A 65 -5.06 -12.13 1.04
CA ASP A 65 -5.99 -12.69 0.05
C ASP A 65 -5.58 -12.53 -1.43
N GLN A 66 -4.35 -12.07 -1.73
CA GLN A 66 -3.79 -11.96 -3.09
C GLN A 66 -4.78 -11.32 -4.09
N PRO A 67 -5.20 -10.07 -3.85
CA PRO A 67 -6.23 -9.43 -4.66
C PRO A 67 -5.76 -9.17 -6.09
N ALA A 68 -6.69 -9.19 -7.04
CA ALA A 68 -6.42 -8.73 -8.39
C ALA A 68 -5.98 -7.25 -8.40
N PHE A 69 -5.01 -6.88 -9.22
CA PHE A 69 -4.51 -5.51 -9.32
C PHE A 69 -5.61 -4.49 -9.67
N THR A 70 -6.57 -4.89 -10.50
CA THR A 70 -7.73 -4.06 -10.89
C THR A 70 -8.86 -4.07 -9.87
N GLY A 71 -8.78 -4.90 -8.82
CA GLY A 71 -9.78 -5.01 -7.77
C GLY A 71 -9.69 -3.87 -6.76
N SER A 72 -10.79 -3.58 -6.07
CA SER A 72 -10.81 -2.60 -4.98
C SER A 72 -9.94 -3.05 -3.81
N ILE A 73 -9.09 -2.16 -3.31
CA ILE A 73 -8.23 -2.47 -2.17
C ILE A 73 -9.00 -2.37 -0.84
N THR A 74 -8.70 -3.30 0.08
CA THR A 74 -9.22 -3.26 1.44
C THR A 74 -8.37 -2.38 2.37
N ARG A 75 -8.94 -2.01 3.52
CA ARG A 75 -8.23 -1.26 4.56
C ARG A 75 -6.98 -1.98 5.06
N GLU A 76 -7.06 -3.31 5.20
CA GLU A 76 -5.94 -4.16 5.62
C GLU A 76 -4.85 -4.21 4.56
N GLN A 77 -5.21 -4.45 3.30
CA GLN A 77 -4.25 -4.47 2.18
C GLN A 77 -3.55 -3.12 2.00
N PHE A 78 -4.26 -2.01 2.20
CA PHE A 78 -3.63 -0.69 2.17
C PHE A 78 -2.70 -0.47 3.37
N ALA A 79 -3.04 -1.00 4.56
CA ALA A 79 -2.15 -0.95 5.72
C ALA A 79 -0.83 -1.72 5.47
N GLU A 80 -0.89 -2.88 4.80
CA GLU A 80 0.29 -3.66 4.39
C GLU A 80 1.20 -2.85 3.45
N LEU A 81 0.62 -2.21 2.44
CA LEU A 81 1.36 -1.34 1.51
C LEU A 81 2.05 -0.17 2.22
N ILE A 82 1.30 0.57 3.07
CA ILE A 82 1.81 1.80 3.67
C ILE A 82 2.86 1.52 4.76
N VAL A 83 2.73 0.41 5.50
CA VAL A 83 3.76 0.00 6.47
C VAL A 83 5.03 -0.42 5.74
N ASN A 84 4.94 -1.22 4.69
CA ASN A 84 6.12 -1.61 3.90
C ASN A 84 6.84 -0.38 3.32
N LEU A 85 6.09 0.64 2.86
CA LEU A 85 6.68 1.92 2.46
C LEU A 85 7.44 2.59 3.59
N VAL A 86 6.81 2.74 4.76
CA VAL A 86 7.39 3.43 5.92
C VAL A 86 8.65 2.71 6.41
N GLU A 87 8.63 1.38 6.53
CA GLU A 87 9.78 0.61 6.99
C GLU A 87 10.94 0.68 6.00
N LYS A 88 10.66 0.66 4.69
CA LYS A 88 11.67 0.88 3.65
C LYS A 88 12.24 2.29 3.65
N ALA A 89 11.41 3.30 3.92
CA ALA A 89 11.85 4.69 4.02
C ALA A 89 12.80 4.92 5.20
N LEU A 90 12.55 4.22 6.31
CA LEU A 90 13.32 4.35 7.55
C LEU A 90 14.47 3.33 7.66
N ASP A 91 14.54 2.36 6.77
CA ASP A 91 15.45 1.21 6.83
C ASP A 91 15.39 0.48 8.19
N LYS A 92 14.18 0.35 8.73
CA LYS A 92 13.90 -0.35 10.00
C LYS A 92 12.45 -0.77 10.07
N GLU A 93 12.18 -1.81 10.85
CA GLU A 93 10.81 -2.12 11.25
C GLU A 93 10.27 -1.08 12.24
N ILE A 94 8.97 -0.81 12.15
CA ILE A 94 8.24 0.03 13.11
C ILE A 94 7.52 -0.85 14.14
N GLU A 95 7.31 -0.31 15.33
CA GLU A 95 6.67 -1.04 16.43
C GLU A 95 5.20 -1.36 16.14
N ALA A 96 4.73 -2.50 16.64
CA ALA A 96 3.34 -2.94 16.54
C ALA A 96 2.62 -2.69 17.86
N ALA A 97 1.36 -2.27 17.78
CA ALA A 97 0.46 -2.23 18.92
C ALA A 97 0.22 -3.65 19.49
N PRO A 98 -0.23 -3.79 20.75
CA PRO A 98 -0.59 -5.07 21.32
C PRO A 98 -1.58 -5.86 20.46
N SER A 99 -1.44 -7.19 20.41
CA SER A 99 -2.24 -8.04 19.52
C SER A 99 -3.74 -8.05 19.79
N ASP A 100 -4.17 -7.61 20.99
CA ASP A 100 -5.56 -7.49 21.41
C ASP A 100 -6.15 -6.09 21.17
N THR A 101 -5.42 -5.19 20.49
CA THR A 101 -5.89 -3.84 20.11
C THR A 101 -7.18 -3.88 19.27
N PHE A 102 -7.29 -4.86 18.38
CA PHE A 102 -8.47 -5.06 17.54
C PHE A 102 -9.03 -6.47 17.71
N THR A 103 -10.36 -6.55 17.78
CA THR A 103 -11.09 -7.81 17.93
C THR A 103 -11.34 -8.52 16.59
N ASP A 104 -11.15 -7.82 15.47
CA ASP A 104 -11.49 -8.29 14.13
C ASP A 104 -10.29 -8.47 13.19
N THR A 105 -9.05 -8.20 13.64
CA THR A 105 -7.81 -8.53 12.93
C THR A 105 -6.65 -8.65 13.89
N SER A 106 -5.68 -9.50 13.54
CA SER A 106 -4.36 -9.61 14.20
C SER A 106 -3.22 -9.34 13.22
N ASN A 107 -3.53 -8.78 12.04
CA ASN A 107 -2.54 -8.47 11.01
C ASN A 107 -1.49 -7.49 11.56
N THR A 108 -0.22 -7.89 11.53
CA THR A 108 0.87 -7.09 12.10
C THR A 108 1.02 -5.74 11.41
N ALA A 109 0.80 -5.63 10.10
CA ALA A 109 0.86 -4.34 9.42
C ALA A 109 -0.25 -3.39 9.89
N VAL A 110 -1.45 -3.91 10.19
CA VAL A 110 -2.51 -3.10 10.81
C VAL A 110 -2.08 -2.60 12.19
N LEU A 111 -1.53 -3.48 13.04
CA LEU A 111 -1.07 -3.09 14.37
C LEU A 111 0.08 -2.08 14.33
N LYS A 112 1.02 -2.24 13.39
CA LYS A 112 2.12 -1.31 13.13
C LYS A 112 1.62 0.06 12.65
N ALA A 113 0.71 0.05 11.68
CA ALA A 113 0.11 1.28 11.18
C ALA A 113 -0.71 2.01 12.25
N TYR A 114 -1.36 1.28 13.16
CA TYR A 114 -2.12 1.86 14.26
C TYR A 114 -1.19 2.49 15.30
N GLU A 115 -0.14 1.78 15.72
CA GLU A 115 0.86 2.28 16.67
C GLU A 115 1.57 3.53 16.14
N ALA A 116 1.87 3.57 14.84
CA ALA A 116 2.45 4.73 14.17
C ALA A 116 1.44 5.88 13.93
N GLY A 117 0.16 5.73 14.33
CA GLY A 117 -0.87 6.74 14.12
C GLY A 117 -1.29 6.95 12.65
N ILE A 118 -0.91 6.05 11.75
CA ILE A 118 -1.19 6.12 10.31
C ILE A 118 -2.66 5.79 10.03
N ILE A 119 -3.22 4.86 10.80
CA ILE A 119 -4.61 4.42 10.68
C ILE A 119 -5.36 4.60 11.99
N THR A 120 -6.69 4.55 11.90
CA THR A 120 -7.58 4.51 13.05
C THR A 120 -8.59 3.39 12.90
N GLY A 121 -9.07 2.86 14.03
CA GLY A 121 -10.21 1.94 14.07
C GLY A 121 -11.52 2.61 13.67
N VAL A 122 -12.58 1.80 13.57
CA VAL A 122 -13.95 2.22 13.26
C VAL A 122 -14.85 2.29 14.50
N GLY A 123 -14.28 2.09 15.69
CA GLY A 123 -14.97 2.06 16.98
C GLY A 123 -15.29 0.64 17.46
N GLY A 124 -15.54 0.49 18.76
CA GLY A 124 -15.83 -0.81 19.39
C GLY A 124 -14.70 -1.82 19.24
N ASP A 125 -13.45 -1.37 19.37
CA ASP A 125 -12.24 -2.19 19.24
C ASP A 125 -12.15 -2.96 17.92
N LYS A 126 -12.54 -2.31 16.82
CA LYS A 126 -12.53 -2.87 15.47
C LYS A 126 -11.79 -2.00 14.48
N PHE A 127 -11.15 -2.64 13.51
CA PHE A 127 -10.49 -1.99 12.38
C PHE A 127 -11.31 -2.04 11.07
N ALA A 128 -12.15 -3.06 10.91
CA ALA A 128 -12.86 -3.42 9.68
C ALA A 128 -11.90 -3.74 8.51
N PRO A 129 -11.05 -4.78 8.62
CA PRO A 129 -9.97 -5.08 7.68
C PRO A 129 -10.45 -5.33 6.24
N LYS A 130 -11.60 -6.00 6.09
CA LYS A 130 -12.16 -6.43 4.80
C LYS A 130 -12.96 -5.35 4.07
N THR A 131 -13.17 -4.19 4.70
CA THR A 131 -13.89 -3.09 4.06
C THR A 131 -12.99 -2.42 3.03
N THR A 132 -13.52 -2.20 1.83
CA THR A 132 -12.82 -1.48 0.76
C THR A 132 -12.64 -0.01 1.11
N THR A 133 -11.51 0.57 0.73
CA THR A 133 -11.24 2.00 0.95
C THR A 133 -11.71 2.87 -0.21
N ASN A 134 -12.05 4.12 0.09
CA ASN A 134 -12.20 5.16 -0.91
C ASN A 134 -10.95 6.06 -1.00
N ARG A 135 -10.95 6.94 -1.99
CA ARG A 135 -9.83 7.83 -2.30
C ARG A 135 -9.49 8.79 -1.16
N GLU A 136 -10.48 9.38 -0.49
CA GLU A 136 -10.20 10.29 0.63
C GLU A 136 -9.64 9.58 1.86
N GLN A 137 -10.07 8.34 2.13
CA GLN A 137 -9.51 7.51 3.20
C GLN A 137 -8.03 7.20 2.93
N ILE A 138 -7.71 6.74 1.72
CA ILE A 138 -6.32 6.50 1.32
C ILE A 138 -5.49 7.78 1.43
N ALA A 139 -6.03 8.93 0.98
CA ALA A 139 -5.34 10.20 1.11
C ALA A 139 -4.97 10.50 2.57
N THR A 140 -5.89 10.28 3.51
CA THR A 140 -5.59 10.51 4.92
C THR A 140 -4.59 9.54 5.52
N MET A 141 -4.60 8.27 5.11
CA MET A 141 -3.62 7.28 5.57
C MET A 141 -2.22 7.64 5.05
N ILE A 142 -2.10 8.02 3.77
CA ILE A 142 -0.84 8.48 3.18
C ILE A 142 -0.36 9.76 3.88
N TYR A 143 -1.24 10.72 4.11
CA TYR A 143 -0.86 11.98 4.74
C TYR A 143 -0.31 11.78 6.15
N ARG A 144 -0.94 10.90 6.95
CA ARG A 144 -0.43 10.53 8.29
C ARG A 144 0.89 9.77 8.21
N ALA A 145 1.05 8.86 7.25
CA ALA A 145 2.34 8.19 7.03
C ALA A 145 3.46 9.16 6.66
N VAL A 146 3.14 10.15 5.82
CA VAL A 146 4.07 11.24 5.48
C VAL A 146 4.44 12.07 6.72
N GLN A 147 3.47 12.42 7.56
CA GLN A 147 3.74 13.14 8.81
C GLN A 147 4.62 12.31 9.75
N TYR A 148 4.31 11.03 9.92
CA TYR A 148 5.13 10.10 10.71
C TYR A 148 6.57 10.05 10.18
N LEU A 149 6.77 9.90 8.87
CA LEU A 149 8.10 9.91 8.27
C LEU A 149 8.83 11.24 8.46
N ALA A 150 8.11 12.37 8.36
CA ALA A 150 8.68 13.70 8.60
C ALA A 150 9.15 13.85 10.05
N GLU A 151 8.39 13.33 11.03
CA GLU A 151 8.78 13.31 12.43
C GLU A 151 10.00 12.41 12.69
N GLN A 152 10.06 11.24 12.05
CA GLN A 152 11.17 10.30 12.22
C GLN A 152 12.47 10.76 11.54
N THR A 153 12.37 11.52 10.44
CA THR A 153 13.53 11.90 9.61
C THR A 153 13.93 13.38 9.72
N GLY A 154 13.03 14.23 10.23
CA GLY A 154 13.20 15.69 10.22
C GLY A 154 13.06 16.35 8.85
N LYS A 155 12.62 15.62 7.81
CA LYS A 155 12.42 16.14 6.45
C LYS A 155 10.95 16.49 6.22
N ASP A 156 10.67 17.65 5.63
CA ASP A 156 9.33 17.97 5.13
C ASP A 156 9.12 17.33 3.75
N LEU A 157 8.19 16.38 3.67
CA LEU A 157 7.89 15.59 2.48
C LEU A 157 6.66 16.12 1.71
N THR A 158 5.92 17.08 2.28
CA THR A 158 4.80 17.76 1.60
C THR A 158 4.94 19.28 1.71
N PRO A 159 6.04 19.85 1.18
CA PRO A 159 6.39 21.26 1.38
C PRO A 159 5.40 22.22 0.70
N ASN A 160 4.74 21.80 -0.38
CA ASN A 160 3.76 22.66 -1.03
C ASN A 160 2.50 22.78 -0.15
N PRO A 161 1.92 23.99 -0.01
CA PRO A 161 0.65 24.15 0.67
C PRO A 161 -0.46 23.42 -0.11
N GLY A 162 -1.31 22.71 0.62
CA GLY A 162 -2.45 22.01 0.03
C GLY A 162 -3.70 22.87 0.00
N SER A 163 -4.50 22.74 -1.05
CA SER A 163 -5.88 23.27 -1.08
C SER A 163 -6.77 22.32 -1.87
N ILE A 164 -8.05 22.24 -1.50
CA ILE A 164 -9.06 21.51 -2.27
C ILE A 164 -9.77 22.39 -3.30
N ASP A 165 -9.45 23.69 -3.37
CA ASP A 165 -10.15 24.64 -4.23
C ASP A 165 -9.94 24.38 -5.73
N LEU A 166 -8.90 23.64 -6.10
CA LEU A 166 -8.69 23.20 -7.49
C LEU A 166 -9.72 22.15 -7.95
N PHE A 167 -10.45 21.52 -7.02
CA PHE A 167 -11.40 20.46 -7.32
C PHE A 167 -12.82 21.01 -7.42
N THR A 168 -13.48 20.73 -8.53
CA THR A 168 -14.89 21.11 -8.77
C THR A 168 -15.84 20.30 -7.88
N ASP A 169 -15.45 19.09 -7.49
CA ASP A 169 -16.19 18.18 -6.61
C ASP A 169 -15.76 18.29 -5.14
N LYS A 170 -15.10 19.39 -4.74
CA LYS A 170 -14.61 19.60 -3.38
C LYS A 170 -15.68 19.51 -2.29
N ALA A 171 -16.95 19.78 -2.63
CA ALA A 171 -18.07 19.62 -1.70
C ALA A 171 -18.33 18.14 -1.30
N GLY A 172 -17.83 17.18 -2.08
CA GLY A 172 -17.86 15.76 -1.75
C GLY A 172 -16.65 15.28 -0.93
N ILE A 173 -15.67 16.14 -0.68
CA ILE A 173 -14.51 15.84 0.17
C ILE A 173 -14.94 16.06 1.61
N SER A 174 -14.80 15.04 2.44
CA SER A 174 -15.09 15.15 3.86
C SER A 174 -14.16 16.17 4.53
N GLY A 175 -14.68 16.92 5.50
CA GLY A 175 -13.89 17.95 6.21
C GLY A 175 -12.62 17.40 6.86
N TRP A 176 -12.67 16.16 7.36
CA TRP A 176 -11.53 15.46 7.95
C TRP A 176 -10.47 15.01 6.92
N ALA A 177 -10.81 14.97 5.64
CA ALA A 177 -9.92 14.59 4.55
C ALA A 177 -9.40 15.77 3.74
N ALA A 178 -10.00 16.96 3.88
CA ALA A 178 -9.70 18.13 3.06
C ALA A 178 -8.20 18.48 3.04
N GLU A 179 -7.56 18.49 4.21
CA GLU A 179 -6.14 18.79 4.31
C GLU A 179 -5.28 17.75 3.59
N ALA A 180 -5.52 16.45 3.86
CA ALA A 180 -4.79 15.36 3.26
C ALA A 180 -4.93 15.36 1.73
N VAL A 181 -6.17 15.46 1.22
CA VAL A 181 -6.43 15.51 -0.23
C VAL A 181 -5.74 16.71 -0.87
N GLY A 182 -5.85 17.90 -0.26
CA GLY A 182 -5.20 19.11 -0.76
C GLY A 182 -3.67 19.00 -0.77
N LYS A 183 -3.07 18.50 0.31
CA LYS A 183 -1.61 18.35 0.45
C LYS A 183 -1.05 17.33 -0.53
N LEU A 184 -1.68 16.16 -0.66
CA LEU A 184 -1.21 15.14 -1.58
C LEU A 184 -1.38 15.56 -3.05
N ALA A 185 -2.44 16.31 -3.37
CA ALA A 185 -2.62 16.87 -4.70
C ALA A 185 -1.55 17.92 -5.04
N ALA A 186 -1.29 18.86 -4.14
CA ALA A 186 -0.31 19.94 -4.35
C ALA A 186 1.15 19.44 -4.43
N ASN A 187 1.42 18.21 -3.96
CA ASN A 187 2.74 17.60 -3.98
C ASN A 187 2.87 16.46 -5.01
N ASP A 188 1.92 16.36 -5.95
CA ASP A 188 1.88 15.35 -7.03
C ASP A 188 1.84 13.89 -6.57
N ILE A 189 1.48 13.64 -5.31
CA ILE A 189 1.33 12.28 -4.77
C ILE A 189 -0.01 11.71 -5.25
N MET A 190 -1.09 12.46 -5.03
CA MET A 190 -2.44 12.04 -5.41
C MET A 190 -3.01 12.97 -6.48
N LYS A 191 -3.02 12.48 -7.72
CA LYS A 191 -3.74 13.14 -8.82
C LYS A 191 -5.21 12.79 -8.74
N GLY A 192 -6.08 13.78 -8.98
CA GLY A 192 -7.51 13.54 -9.18
C GLY A 192 -7.79 12.60 -10.37
N SER A 193 -9.03 12.13 -10.50
CA SER A 193 -9.50 11.42 -11.71
C SER A 193 -9.41 12.32 -12.96
N SER A 194 -9.35 13.63 -12.76
CA SER A 194 -8.93 14.63 -13.74
C SER A 194 -8.11 15.73 -13.04
N SER A 195 -7.63 16.72 -13.80
CA SER A 195 -6.95 17.89 -13.24
C SER A 195 -7.83 18.74 -12.31
N THR A 196 -9.16 18.60 -12.38
CA THR A 196 -10.11 19.39 -11.59
C THR A 196 -11.12 18.52 -10.83
N THR A 197 -10.92 17.20 -10.74
CA THR A 197 -11.88 16.30 -10.09
C THR A 197 -11.15 15.31 -9.21
N ALA A 198 -11.38 15.34 -7.89
CA ALA A 198 -10.70 14.48 -6.92
C ALA A 198 -11.31 13.07 -6.86
N SER A 199 -12.63 12.97 -7.04
CA SER A 199 -13.45 11.77 -6.83
C SER A 199 -13.28 11.15 -5.44
N PRO A 200 -13.46 11.90 -4.34
CA PRO A 200 -13.08 11.48 -2.98
C PRO A 200 -13.76 10.18 -2.52
N GLN A 201 -15.02 9.97 -2.92
CA GLN A 201 -15.81 8.81 -2.52
C GLN A 201 -15.63 7.58 -3.42
N ALA A 202 -14.89 7.70 -4.52
CA ALA A 202 -14.67 6.56 -5.41
C ALA A 202 -13.77 5.52 -4.74
N ALA A 203 -14.05 4.23 -4.97
CA ALA A 203 -13.18 3.15 -4.56
C ALA A 203 -11.80 3.28 -5.22
N CYS A 204 -10.77 2.84 -4.52
CA CYS A 204 -9.41 2.78 -5.06
C CYS A 204 -9.04 1.33 -5.35
N THR A 205 -8.43 1.09 -6.51
CA THR A 205 -7.93 -0.23 -6.87
C THR A 205 -6.55 -0.51 -6.26
N VAL A 206 -6.13 -1.77 -6.26
CA VAL A 206 -4.80 -2.17 -5.80
C VAL A 206 -3.70 -1.50 -6.63
N GLU A 207 -3.81 -1.51 -7.97
CA GLU A 207 -2.84 -0.84 -8.85
C GLU A 207 -2.77 0.67 -8.59
N GLN A 208 -3.92 1.35 -8.43
CA GLN A 208 -3.93 2.76 -8.08
C GLN A 208 -3.24 3.02 -6.74
N SER A 209 -3.42 2.13 -5.77
CA SER A 209 -2.82 2.26 -4.43
C SER A 209 -1.31 2.07 -4.49
N ILE A 210 -0.81 1.10 -5.25
CA ILE A 210 0.63 0.90 -5.50
C ILE A 210 1.26 2.14 -6.13
N LEU A 211 0.58 2.74 -7.11
CA LEU A 211 1.04 3.98 -7.74
C LEU A 211 1.19 5.14 -6.74
N LEU A 212 0.23 5.28 -5.81
CA LEU A 212 0.31 6.30 -4.76
C LEU A 212 1.49 6.05 -3.82
N ILE A 213 1.71 4.80 -3.41
CA ILE A 213 2.85 4.38 -2.57
C ILE A 213 4.17 4.70 -3.27
N TYR A 214 4.30 4.33 -4.54
CA TYR A 214 5.48 4.63 -5.34
C TYR A 214 5.74 6.13 -5.44
N ARG A 215 4.71 6.95 -5.65
CA ARG A 215 4.87 8.40 -5.74
C ARG A 215 5.28 9.04 -4.42
N VAL A 216 4.84 8.51 -3.28
CA VAL A 216 5.38 8.94 -1.97
C VAL A 216 6.86 8.55 -1.86
N TYR A 217 7.21 7.33 -2.25
CA TYR A 217 8.59 6.85 -2.24
C TYR A 217 9.55 7.72 -3.07
N GLN A 218 9.06 8.33 -4.15
CA GLN A 218 9.86 9.26 -4.95
C GLN A 218 10.14 10.62 -4.27
N LYS A 219 9.46 10.94 -3.17
CA LYS A 219 9.56 12.23 -2.46
C LYS A 219 10.43 12.18 -1.19
N ILE A 220 10.85 11.00 -0.74
CA ILE A 220 11.56 10.75 0.53
C ILE A 220 13.08 10.67 0.38
#